data_AF-A0A4R2R949-F1
#
_entry.id   AF-A0A4R2R949-F1
#
_cell.length_a   1.000
_cell.length_b   1.000
_cell.length_c   1.000
_cell.angle_alpha   90.00
_cell.angle_beta   90.00
_cell.angle_gamma   90.00
#
_symmetry.space_group_name_H-M   'P 1'
#
loop_
_entity.id
_entity.type
_entity.pdbx_description
1 polymer ?
#
loop_
_entity_poly.entity_id
_entity_poly.type
_entity_poly.pdbx_seq_one_letter_code
_entity_poly.pdbx_strand_id
1 'polypeptide(L)' 'MTGRTSFSTLRNRMSPEAQARAHAKSEALETEMALAEVRRAMQLSQEELARLAIRKAPVCDR' A
#
# COMPACT_ATOMS: atom_id res chain seq x y z
N MET A 1 34.28 -0.30 -10.40
CA MET A 1 32.83 -0.05 -10.57
C MET A 1 32.09 -1.28 -10.10
N THR A 2 31.27 -1.15 -9.05
CA THR A 2 30.51 -2.26 -8.45
C THR A 2 29.64 -2.91 -9.52
N GLY A 3 29.79 -4.23 -9.72
CA GLY A 3 29.09 -5.03 -10.73
C GLY A 3 27.58 -5.12 -10.51
N ARG A 4 26.88 -4.00 -10.66
CA ARG A 4 25.41 -3.92 -10.62
C ARG A 4 24.89 -4.17 -12.04
N THR A 5 24.36 -5.37 -12.27
CA THR A 5 23.47 -5.62 -13.39
C THR A 5 22.21 -4.78 -13.21
N SER A 6 21.82 -4.03 -14.25
CA SER A 6 20.56 -3.28 -14.21
C SER A 6 19.38 -4.24 -14.10
N PHE A 7 18.30 -3.77 -13.48
CA PHE A 7 17.05 -4.54 -13.40
C PHE A 7 16.55 -4.94 -14.80
N SER A 8 16.66 -4.05 -15.79
CA SER A 8 16.33 -4.36 -17.19
C SER A 8 17.16 -5.51 -17.74
N THR A 9 18.46 -5.57 -17.44
CA THR A 9 19.35 -6.65 -17.86
C THR A 9 18.93 -7.98 -17.23
N LEU A 10 18.54 -7.98 -15.95
CA LEU A 10 18.07 -9.18 -15.26
C LEU A 10 16.72 -9.67 -15.84
N ARG A 11 15.77 -8.75 -16.05
CA ARG A 11 14.46 -9.05 -16.62
C ARG A 11 14.59 -9.63 -18.04
N ASN A 12 15.43 -9.03 -18.88
CA ASN A 12 15.65 -9.49 -20.25
C ASN A 12 16.27 -10.90 -20.34
N ARG A 13 16.91 -11.37 -19.27
CA ARG A 13 17.45 -12.75 -19.18
C ARG A 13 16.40 -13.78 -18.75
N MET A 14 15.24 -13.35 -18.25
CA MET A 14 14.14 -14.25 -17.89
C MET A 14 13.39 -14.72 -19.14
N SER A 15 12.90 -15.96 -19.12
CA SER A 15 11.99 -16.46 -20.16
C SER A 15 10.69 -15.64 -20.18
N PRO A 16 9.97 -15.59 -21.32
CA PRO A 16 8.70 -14.87 -21.42
C PRO A 16 7.69 -15.31 -20.35
N GLU A 17 7.62 -16.61 -20.06
CA GLU A 17 6.72 -17.17 -19.04
C GLU A 17 7.11 -16.71 -17.64
N ALA A 18 8.41 -16.66 -17.34
CA ALA A 18 8.91 -16.18 -16.06
C ALA A 18 8.63 -14.68 -15.87
N GLN A 19 8.78 -13.87 -16.92
CA GLN A 19 8.43 -12.45 -16.88
C GLN A 19 6.92 -12.25 -16.66
N ALA A 20 6.08 -13.02 -17.36
CA ALA A 20 4.62 -12.94 -17.22
C ALA A 20 4.17 -13.30 -15.79
N ARG A 21 4.72 -14.37 -15.20
CA ARG A 21 4.42 -14.73 -13.80
C ARG A 21 4.84 -13.65 -12.81
N ALA A 22 6.02 -13.05 -13.02
CA ALA A 22 6.49 -11.96 -12.16
C ALA A 22 5.59 -10.73 -12.27
N HIS A 23 5.17 -10.36 -13.47
CA HIS A 23 4.25 -9.25 -13.71
C HIS A 23 2.91 -9.44 -13.01
N ALA A 24 2.27 -10.60 -13.22
CA ALA A 24 0.98 -10.91 -12.60
C ALA A 24 1.06 -10.87 -11.06
N LYS A 25 2.18 -11.31 -10.48
CA LYS A 25 2.41 -11.24 -9.04
C LYS A 25 2.58 -9.79 -8.55
N SER A 26 3.29 -8.95 -9.31
CA SER A 26 3.43 -7.53 -9.00
C SER A 26 2.08 -6.80 -9.03
N GLU A 27 1.26 -7.03 -10.06
CA GLU A 27 -0.07 -6.41 -10.18
C GLU A 27 -1.00 -6.82 -9.03
N ALA A 28 -0.97 -8.09 -8.63
CA ALA A 28 -1.74 -8.56 -7.48
C ALA A 28 -1.31 -7.86 -6.18
N LEU A 29 0.00 -7.74 -5.95
CA LEU A 29 0.55 -7.06 -4.77
C LEU A 29 0.22 -5.56 -4.77
N GLU A 30 0.30 -4.88 -5.91
CA GLU A 30 -0.08 -3.47 -6.03
C GLU A 30 -1.56 -3.25 -5.70
N THR A 31 -2.43 -4.14 -6.17
CA THR A 31 -3.86 -4.10 -5.86
C THR A 31 -4.13 -4.30 -4.36
N GLU A 32 -3.45 -5.25 -3.73
CA GLU A 32 -3.54 -5.50 -2.30
C GLU A 32 -3.03 -4.30 -1.47
N MET A 33 -1.90 -3.70 -1.86
CA MET A 33 -1.34 -2.52 -1.20
C MET A 33 -2.25 -1.30 -1.34
N ALA A 34 -2.80 -1.04 -2.53
CA ALA A 34 -3.71 0.08 -2.74
C ALA A 34 -4.95 -0.01 -1.83
N LEU A 35 -5.52 -1.21 -1.67
CA LEU A 35 -6.63 -1.43 -0.74
C LEU A 35 -6.22 -1.23 0.73
N ALA A 36 -5.01 -1.66 1.11
CA ALA A 36 -4.49 -1.46 2.46
C ALA A 36 -4.28 0.02 2.79
N GLU A 37 -3.77 0.81 1.84
CA GLU A 37 -3.57 2.26 2.00
C GLU A 37 -4.89 3.00 2.18
N VAL A 38 -5.91 2.67 1.38
CA VAL A 38 -7.25 3.24 1.51
C VAL A 38 -7.87 2.91 2.88
N ARG A 39 -7.75 1.65 3.33
CA ARG A 39 -8.22 1.23 4.66
C ARG A 39 -7.53 2.00 5.78
N ARG A 40 -6.20 2.16 5.70
CA ARG A 40 -5.43 2.94 6.66
C ARG A 40 -5.86 4.40 6.70
N ALA A 41 -6.05 5.03 5.54
CA ALA A 41 -6.49 6.41 5.44
C ALA A 41 -7.87 6.62 6.09
N MET A 42 -8.82 5.72 5.85
CA MET A 42 -10.14 5.76 6.49
C MET A 42 -10.05 5.60 8.01
N GLN A 43 -9.19 4.69 8.49
CA GLN A 43 -9.04 4.45 9.93
C GLN A 43 -8.45 5.67 10.64
N LEU A 44 -7.42 6.30 10.06
CA LEU A 44 -6.86 7.56 10.57
C LEU A 44 -7.91 8.67 10.61
N SER A 45 -8.77 8.77 9.59
CA SER A 45 -9.88 9.73 9.57
C SER A 45 -10.86 9.50 10.72
N GLN A 46 -11.21 8.24 11.02
CA GLN A 46 -12.10 7.94 12.15
C GLN A 46 -11.45 8.23 13.50
N GLU A 47 -10.14 7.96 13.65
CA GLU A 47 -9.39 8.33 14.87
C GLU A 47 -9.34 9.85 15.07
N GLU A 48 -9.16 10.62 14.00
CA GLU A 48 -9.23 12.09 14.02
C GLU A 48 -10.62 12.59 14.40
N LEU A 49 -11.68 12.01 13.82
CA LEU A 49 -13.06 12.33 14.17
C LEU A 49 -13.37 11.96 15.63
N ALA A 50 -12.90 10.81 16.11
CA ALA A 50 -13.06 10.40 17.50
C ALA A 50 -12.35 11.36 18.47
N ARG A 51 -11.11 11.76 18.16
CA ARG A 51 -10.39 12.78 18.93
C ARG A 51 -11.13 14.12 18.95
N LEU A 52 -11.69 14.53 17.82
CA LEU A 52 -12.49 15.75 17.73
C LEU A 52 -13.78 15.63 18.56
N ALA A 53 -14.47 14.49 18.49
CA ALA A 53 -15.69 14.23 19.26
C ALA A 53 -15.44 14.27 20.77
N ILE A 54 -14.37 13.64 21.26
CA ILE A 54 -13.98 13.70 22.68
C ILE A 54 -13.69 15.14 23.12
N ARG A 55 -13.01 15.93 22.28
CA ARG A 55 -12.71 17.34 22.56
C ARG A 55 -13.94 18.26 22.48
N LYS A 56 -14.91 17.90 21.63
CA LYS A 56 -16.11 18.69 21.35
C LYS A 56 -17.31 18.30 22.20
N ALA A 57 -17.25 17.22 22.98
CA ALA A 57 -18.27 16.93 23.97
C ALA A 57 -18.10 17.90 25.16
N PRO A 58 -18.95 18.93 25.33
CA PRO A 58 -19.20 19.44 26.66
C PRO A 58 -19.90 18.35 27.45
N VAL A 59 -19.74 18.41 28.77
CA VAL A 59 -20.68 17.86 29.75
C VAL A 59 -22.12 17.92 29.19
N CYS A 60 -22.67 16.79 28.77
CA CYS A 60 -24.09 16.60 28.52
C CYS A 60 -24.57 15.50 29.48
N ASP A 61 -24.71 15.94 30.72
CA ASP A 61 -25.85 15.71 31.62
C ASP A 61 -26.71 14.45 31.37
N ARG A 62 -26.52 13.45 32.23
CA ARG A 62 -27.62 12.83 32.98
C ARG A 62 -27.12 12.15 34.25
#